data_AF-A0A6G9ZFN1-F1
#
_entry.id   AF-A0A6G9ZFN1-F1
#
_cell.length_a   1.000
_cell.length_b   1.000
_cell.length_c   1.000
_cell.angle_alpha   90.00
_cell.angle_beta   90.00
_cell.angle_gamma   90.00
#
_symmetry.space_group_name_H-M   'P 1'
#
loop_
_entity.id
_entity.type
_entity.pdbx_description
1 polymer ?
#
loop_
_entity_poly.entity_id
_entity_poly.type
_entity_poly.pdbx_seq_one_letter_code
_entity_poly.pdbx_strand_id
1 'polypeptide(L)'
;MRVRGALAVVGLAAGLVAGAGSAHAGPQSCSPANPFQPTAELFATDSTATITDPNDPRVHDRLEGFELDVDRIELSDYTLPVGSTLVSGVFWSDTQKVATYEASRDFRLACADSAELHRVADQVRVRYHQESVLTFEPRPAGDPARNAFIVEVPGVDITRFHDALVADPDARTRLGGGSITENHTLILVADLADLGLTRRFLTGLGANWDPNTIRYGEREFVG
;
A
#
# COMPACT_ATOMS: atom_id res chain seq x y z
N MET A 1 -52.33 48.02 25.48
CA MET A 1 -52.95 48.76 24.35
C MET A 1 -51.98 49.81 23.83
N ARG A 2 -51.36 49.58 22.67
CA ARG A 2 -50.97 50.55 21.63
C ARG A 2 -50.15 49.80 20.58
N VAL A 3 -50.82 49.53 19.47
CA VAL A 3 -50.26 48.99 18.21
C VAL A 3 -49.61 50.15 17.46
N ARG A 4 -48.40 49.95 16.94
CA ARG A 4 -47.86 50.64 15.77
C ARG A 4 -47.03 49.65 14.96
N GLY A 5 -47.50 49.32 13.76
CA GLY A 5 -46.75 48.56 12.78
C GLY A 5 -45.77 49.45 12.00
N ALA A 6 -44.74 48.82 11.44
CA ALA A 6 -43.98 49.32 10.31
C ALA A 6 -43.34 48.14 9.55
N LEU A 7 -43.21 48.35 8.24
CA LEU A 7 -42.91 47.42 7.15
C LEU A 7 -41.56 46.67 7.22
N ALA A 8 -41.63 45.42 6.75
CA ALA A 8 -40.75 44.68 5.83
C ALA A 8 -39.28 45.12 5.61
N VAL A 9 -38.36 44.17 5.79
CA VAL A 9 -37.37 43.78 4.75
C VAL A 9 -37.17 42.26 4.83
N VAL A 10 -37.47 41.56 3.72
CA VAL A 10 -37.10 40.16 3.49
C VAL A 10 -35.61 40.14 3.16
N GLY A 11 -34.80 39.59 4.06
CA GLY A 11 -33.39 39.28 3.81
C GLY A 11 -33.23 37.79 3.53
N LEU A 12 -33.21 37.41 2.25
CA LEU A 12 -32.76 36.09 1.80
C LEU A 12 -31.24 36.00 2.02
N ALA A 13 -30.83 35.52 3.19
CA ALA A 13 -29.46 35.07 3.39
C ALA A 13 -29.34 33.64 2.85
N ALA A 14 -29.01 33.54 1.56
CA ALA A 14 -28.49 32.32 0.97
C ALA A 14 -27.13 32.02 1.62
N GLY A 15 -27.16 31.23 2.69
CA GLY A 15 -25.94 30.66 3.28
C GLY A 15 -25.33 29.71 2.28
N LEU A 16 -24.22 30.13 1.66
CA LEU A 16 -23.32 29.26 0.91
C LEU A 16 -22.85 28.15 1.84
N VAL A 17 -23.41 26.95 1.67
CA VAL A 17 -22.80 25.72 2.16
C VAL A 17 -21.53 25.57 1.35
N ALA A 18 -20.40 25.98 1.91
CA ALA A 18 -19.09 25.61 1.42
C ALA A 18 -18.98 24.09 1.58
N GLY A 19 -19.40 23.36 0.54
CA GLY A 19 -19.11 21.94 0.43
C GLY A 19 -17.58 21.80 0.51
N ALA A 20 -17.12 20.98 1.44
CA ALA A 20 -15.78 20.42 1.36
C ALA A 20 -15.70 19.72 0.00
N GLY A 21 -15.00 20.35 -0.95
CA GLY A 21 -14.76 19.74 -2.25
C GLY A 21 -13.99 18.45 -2.00
N SER A 22 -14.57 17.33 -2.42
CA SER A 22 -13.79 16.12 -2.65
C SER A 22 -12.62 16.51 -3.54
N ALA A 23 -11.39 16.22 -3.10
CA ALA A 23 -10.22 16.21 -3.96
C ALA A 23 -10.51 15.17 -5.05
N HIS A 24 -11.03 15.65 -6.17
CA HIS A 24 -11.20 14.83 -7.36
C HIS A 24 -9.81 14.64 -7.92
N ALA A 25 -9.45 13.38 -8.18
CA ALA A 25 -8.27 13.07 -8.97
C ALA A 25 -8.31 13.90 -10.24
N GLY A 26 -7.31 14.76 -10.36
CA GLY A 26 -7.13 15.68 -11.45
C GLY A 26 -5.77 15.43 -12.08
N PRO A 27 -5.52 15.93 -13.30
CA PRO A 27 -4.23 15.80 -13.99
C PRO A 27 -3.02 16.39 -13.23
N GLN A 28 -3.22 16.91 -12.02
CA GLN A 28 -2.21 17.47 -11.14
C GLN A 28 -1.37 16.38 -10.43
N SER A 29 -1.93 15.18 -10.17
CA SER A 29 -1.19 14.06 -9.56
C SER A 29 -0.39 13.25 -10.58
N CYS A 30 -0.70 13.40 -11.87
CA CYS A 30 0.07 12.77 -12.95
C CYS A 30 1.46 13.40 -13.08
N SER A 31 2.46 12.58 -13.40
CA SER A 31 3.76 13.10 -13.84
C SER A 31 3.59 13.93 -15.12
N PRO A 32 4.01 15.21 -15.14
CA PRO A 32 3.83 16.08 -16.31
C PRO A 32 4.57 15.58 -17.57
N ALA A 33 5.65 14.81 -17.37
CA ALA A 33 6.47 14.29 -18.46
C ALA A 33 5.94 12.96 -19.00
N ASN A 34 5.35 12.13 -18.15
CA ASN A 34 4.79 10.83 -18.54
C ASN A 34 3.62 10.45 -17.61
N PRO A 35 2.36 10.52 -18.07
CA PRO A 35 1.20 10.20 -17.23
C PRO A 35 1.12 8.71 -16.82
N PHE A 36 1.90 7.82 -17.45
CA PHE A 36 1.99 6.40 -17.08
C PHE A 36 3.19 6.08 -16.18
N GLN A 37 3.94 7.10 -15.73
CA GLN A 37 5.01 6.86 -14.76
C GLN A 37 4.38 6.47 -13.42
N PRO A 38 4.71 5.29 -12.85
CA PRO A 38 4.23 4.92 -11.53
C PRO A 38 4.58 5.99 -10.50
N THR A 39 3.58 6.43 -9.75
CA THR A 39 3.72 7.37 -8.63
C THR A 39 3.29 6.74 -7.32
N ALA A 40 2.70 5.55 -7.32
CA ALA A 40 2.26 4.84 -6.14
C ALA A 40 2.31 3.32 -6.35
N GLU A 41 2.39 2.60 -5.23
CA GLU A 41 2.36 1.15 -5.13
C GLU A 41 1.31 0.69 -4.11
N LEU A 42 0.67 -0.43 -4.40
CA LEU A 42 -0.31 -1.09 -3.55
C LEU A 42 -0.02 -2.58 -3.51
N PHE A 43 0.13 -3.15 -2.31
CA PHE A 43 0.39 -4.56 -2.10
C PHE A 43 -0.86 -5.22 -1.53
N ALA A 44 -1.45 -6.15 -2.27
CA ALA A 44 -2.70 -6.80 -1.89
C ALA A 44 -2.87 -8.22 -2.44
N THR A 45 -3.64 -9.01 -1.71
CA THR A 45 -4.13 -10.36 -2.07
C THR A 45 -5.66 -10.39 -2.23
N ASP A 46 -6.24 -11.47 -2.72
CA ASP A 46 -7.70 -11.71 -2.65
C ASP A 46 -8.10 -12.68 -1.52
N SER A 47 -7.11 -13.14 -0.74
CA SER A 47 -7.26 -14.18 0.27
C SER A 47 -7.14 -13.63 1.68
N THR A 48 -7.86 -14.26 2.61
CA THR A 48 -7.73 -14.06 4.07
C THR A 48 -7.31 -15.36 4.77
N ALA A 49 -6.94 -16.37 4.00
CA ALA A 49 -6.59 -17.68 4.53
C ALA A 49 -5.20 -17.66 5.20
N THR A 50 -5.11 -18.27 6.38
CA THR A 50 -3.81 -18.63 6.97
C THR A 50 -3.25 -19.85 6.24
N ILE A 51 -2.16 -19.66 5.50
CA ILE A 51 -1.48 -20.72 4.74
C ILE A 51 -0.06 -20.88 5.30
N THR A 52 0.25 -22.06 5.84
CA THR A 52 1.57 -22.34 6.45
C THR A 52 2.42 -23.32 5.65
N ASP A 53 1.87 -23.91 4.58
CA ASP A 53 2.62 -24.76 3.66
C ASP A 53 3.02 -23.93 2.43
N PRO A 54 4.32 -23.74 2.15
CA PRO A 54 4.77 -22.98 0.98
C PRO A 54 4.42 -23.64 -0.36
N ASN A 55 4.01 -24.92 -0.36
CA ASN A 55 3.58 -25.65 -1.55
C ASN A 55 2.05 -25.74 -1.66
N ASP A 56 1.30 -25.06 -0.79
CA ASP A 56 -0.15 -24.98 -0.92
C ASP A 56 -0.48 -24.34 -2.29
N PRO A 57 -1.33 -24.98 -3.13
CA PRO A 57 -1.62 -24.47 -4.47
C PRO A 57 -2.11 -23.01 -4.49
N ARG A 58 -2.72 -22.54 -3.40
CA ARG A 58 -3.20 -21.15 -3.27
C ARG A 58 -2.07 -20.12 -3.19
N VAL A 59 -0.86 -20.51 -2.79
CA VAL A 59 0.33 -19.62 -2.80
C VAL A 59 0.82 -19.36 -4.23
N HIS A 60 0.44 -20.22 -5.16
CA HIS A 60 0.84 -20.14 -6.58
C HIS A 60 -0.30 -19.67 -7.49
N ASP A 61 -1.40 -19.17 -6.92
CA ASP A 61 -2.46 -18.57 -7.71
C ASP A 61 -1.91 -17.38 -8.50
N ARG A 62 -2.25 -17.31 -9.78
CA ARG A 62 -1.83 -16.22 -10.67
C ARG A 62 -2.61 -14.94 -10.44
N LEU A 63 -3.73 -14.98 -9.70
CA LEU A 63 -4.54 -13.82 -9.32
C LEU A 63 -5.01 -12.97 -10.52
N GLU A 64 -5.26 -13.57 -11.69
CA GLU A 64 -5.61 -12.83 -12.92
C GLU A 64 -6.97 -12.11 -12.79
N GLY A 65 -7.96 -12.77 -12.19
CA GLY A 65 -9.26 -12.15 -11.93
C GLY A 65 -9.18 -11.01 -10.92
N PHE A 66 -8.32 -11.17 -9.91
CA PHE A 66 -8.05 -10.15 -8.90
C PHE A 66 -7.36 -8.93 -9.50
N GLU A 67 -6.36 -9.12 -10.37
CA GLU A 67 -5.68 -8.03 -11.08
C GLU A 67 -6.67 -7.16 -11.86
N LEU A 68 -7.54 -7.77 -12.66
CA LEU A 68 -8.55 -7.05 -13.46
C LEU A 68 -9.58 -6.33 -12.59
N ASP A 69 -9.86 -6.83 -11.40
CA ASP A 69 -10.78 -6.19 -10.47
C ASP A 69 -10.15 -5.00 -9.75
N VAL A 70 -8.86 -5.06 -9.40
CA VAL A 70 -8.12 -3.91 -8.85
C VAL A 70 -7.95 -2.83 -9.92
N ASP A 71 -7.56 -3.18 -11.16
CA ASP A 71 -7.51 -2.22 -12.27
C ASP A 71 -8.83 -1.47 -12.46
N ARG A 72 -9.97 -2.15 -12.24
CA ARG A 72 -11.30 -1.50 -12.30
C ARG A 72 -11.53 -0.53 -11.14
N ILE A 73 -11.08 -0.87 -9.94
CA ILE A 73 -11.17 0.01 -8.77
C ILE A 73 -10.34 1.27 -9.03
N GLU A 74 -9.10 1.11 -9.49
CA GLU A 74 -8.20 2.21 -9.84
C GLU A 74 -8.83 3.18 -10.85
N LEU A 75 -9.36 2.65 -11.96
CA LEU A 75 -10.02 3.47 -12.97
C LEU A 75 -11.29 4.16 -12.45
N SER A 76 -12.00 3.56 -11.49
CA SER A 76 -13.20 4.15 -10.89
C SER A 76 -12.87 5.31 -9.96
N ASP A 77 -11.67 5.32 -9.38
CA ASP A 77 -11.13 6.39 -8.54
C ASP A 77 -10.29 7.41 -9.33
N TYR A 78 -10.32 7.31 -10.67
CA TYR A 78 -9.60 8.17 -11.61
C TYR A 78 -8.07 8.13 -11.48
N THR A 79 -7.53 7.04 -10.90
CA THR A 79 -6.10 6.70 -10.99
C THR A 79 -5.85 5.89 -12.27
N LEU A 80 -4.59 5.71 -12.65
CA LEU A 80 -4.21 4.95 -13.84
C LEU A 80 -3.47 3.66 -13.47
N PRO A 81 -4.01 2.48 -13.83
CA PRO A 81 -3.26 1.24 -13.72
C PRO A 81 -2.09 1.25 -14.69
N VAL A 82 -0.87 1.09 -14.16
CA VAL A 82 0.35 0.93 -14.95
C VAL A 82 0.69 -0.55 -15.13
N GLY A 83 0.22 -1.39 -14.20
CA GLY A 83 0.33 -2.84 -14.23
C GLY A 83 0.74 -3.39 -12.87
N SER A 84 0.71 -4.72 -12.76
CA SER A 84 1.02 -5.42 -11.51
C SER A 84 2.14 -6.44 -11.68
N THR A 85 2.81 -6.77 -10.58
CA THR A 85 3.76 -7.88 -10.49
C THR A 85 3.22 -8.93 -9.54
N LEU A 86 3.19 -10.18 -9.97
CA LEU A 86 2.86 -11.30 -9.08
C LEU A 86 3.97 -11.48 -8.04
N VAL A 87 3.59 -11.55 -6.78
CA VAL A 87 4.50 -11.77 -5.65
C VAL A 87 3.93 -12.81 -4.71
N SER A 88 4.80 -13.51 -4.01
CA SER A 88 4.43 -14.35 -2.88
C SER A 88 4.68 -13.57 -1.59
N GLY A 89 3.60 -13.28 -0.88
CA GLY A 89 3.63 -12.60 0.40
C GLY A 89 3.99 -13.55 1.54
N VAL A 90 4.70 -13.02 2.53
CA VAL A 90 4.93 -13.66 3.82
C VAL A 90 4.69 -12.63 4.90
N PHE A 91 3.70 -12.87 5.76
CA PHE A 91 3.29 -11.93 6.80
C PHE A 91 3.11 -12.60 8.15
N TRP A 92 3.49 -11.91 9.22
CA TRP A 92 3.30 -12.34 10.59
C TRP A 92 1.94 -11.87 11.10
N SER A 93 1.06 -12.81 11.45
CA SER A 93 -0.17 -12.50 12.17
C SER A 93 0.11 -12.43 13.66
N ASP A 94 0.01 -11.23 14.24
CA ASP A 94 0.16 -11.06 15.68
C ASP A 94 -0.99 -11.67 16.49
N THR A 95 -2.18 -11.76 15.90
CA THR A 95 -3.35 -12.38 16.53
C THR A 95 -3.20 -13.90 16.59
N GLN A 96 -2.77 -14.51 15.48
CA GLN A 96 -2.66 -15.98 15.37
C GLN A 96 -1.27 -16.50 15.81
N LYS A 97 -0.29 -15.62 15.99
CA LYS A 97 1.11 -15.94 16.31
C LYS A 97 1.73 -16.92 15.32
N VAL A 98 1.45 -16.73 14.04
CA VAL A 98 1.94 -17.56 12.94
C VAL A 98 2.31 -16.67 11.74
N ALA A 99 3.34 -17.06 11.00
CA ALA A 99 3.62 -16.48 9.70
C ALA A 99 2.78 -17.21 8.63
N THR A 100 2.18 -16.45 7.71
CA THR A 100 1.37 -16.96 6.62
C THR A 100 2.02 -16.65 5.29
N TYR A 101 1.95 -17.60 4.37
CA TYR A 101 2.18 -17.39 2.95
C TYR A 101 0.90 -16.87 2.28
N GLU A 102 1.04 -16.12 1.20
CA GLU A 102 -0.09 -15.75 0.36
C GLU A 102 0.37 -15.51 -1.09
N ALA A 103 -0.49 -15.81 -2.06
CA ALA A 103 -0.39 -15.19 -3.37
C ALA A 103 -0.83 -13.74 -3.24
N SER A 104 -0.06 -12.81 -3.78
CA SER A 104 -0.30 -11.37 -3.65
C SER A 104 0.21 -10.66 -4.90
N ARG A 105 -0.08 -9.37 -5.05
CA ARG A 105 0.44 -8.55 -6.16
C ARG A 105 0.92 -7.21 -5.66
N ASP A 106 2.00 -6.75 -6.26
CA ASP A 106 2.44 -5.35 -6.25
C ASP A 106 1.81 -4.63 -7.45
N PHE A 107 0.79 -3.82 -7.18
CA PHE A 107 0.13 -2.97 -8.16
C PHE A 107 0.82 -1.63 -8.23
N ARG A 108 1.09 -1.17 -9.46
CA ARG A 108 1.69 0.12 -9.72
C ARG A 108 0.69 1.04 -10.38
N LEU A 109 0.50 2.20 -9.77
CA LEU A 109 -0.49 3.19 -10.16
C LEU A 109 0.21 4.49 -10.54
N ALA A 110 -0.38 5.21 -11.49
CA ALA A 110 -0.03 6.58 -11.80
C ALA A 110 -1.20 7.52 -11.53
N CYS A 111 -0.92 8.81 -11.45
CA CYS A 111 -1.93 9.84 -11.18
C CYS A 111 -2.69 9.63 -9.86
N ALA A 112 -1.98 9.17 -8.83
CA ALA A 112 -2.51 8.98 -7.49
C ALA A 112 -1.66 9.75 -6.47
N ASP A 113 -2.30 10.60 -5.68
CA ASP A 113 -1.79 11.13 -4.42
C ASP A 113 -2.18 10.23 -3.23
N SER A 114 -1.76 10.57 -1.99
CA SER A 114 -2.08 9.77 -0.80
C SER A 114 -3.57 9.53 -0.61
N ALA A 115 -4.40 10.54 -0.86
CA ALA A 115 -5.83 10.44 -0.59
C ALA A 115 -6.51 9.52 -1.61
N GLU A 116 -6.03 9.51 -2.85
CA GLU A 116 -6.48 8.62 -3.92
C GLU A 116 -5.99 7.20 -3.68
N LEU A 117 -4.71 7.03 -3.36
CA LEU A 117 -4.11 5.75 -3.02
C LEU A 117 -4.80 5.10 -1.81
N HIS A 118 -5.13 5.88 -0.78
CA HIS A 118 -5.90 5.41 0.37
C HIS A 118 -7.29 4.90 -0.04
N ARG A 119 -8.01 5.63 -0.89
CA ARG A 119 -9.37 5.21 -1.32
C ARG A 119 -9.35 3.94 -2.15
N VAL A 120 -8.38 3.80 -3.06
CA VAL A 120 -8.19 2.56 -3.82
C VAL A 120 -7.90 1.40 -2.87
N ALA A 121 -6.95 1.58 -1.95
CA ALA A 121 -6.61 0.57 -0.96
C ALA A 121 -7.78 0.19 -0.05
N ASP A 122 -8.58 1.16 0.41
CA ASP A 122 -9.77 0.90 1.22
C ASP A 122 -10.83 0.12 0.45
N GLN A 123 -11.05 0.43 -0.83
CA GLN A 123 -11.96 -0.32 -1.69
C GLN A 123 -11.51 -1.77 -1.90
N VAL A 124 -10.22 -1.99 -2.14
CA VAL A 124 -9.64 -3.34 -2.24
C VAL A 124 -9.85 -4.09 -0.91
N ARG A 125 -9.47 -3.46 0.20
CA ARG A 125 -9.58 -4.01 1.54
C ARG A 125 -11.00 -4.43 1.88
N VAL A 126 -11.98 -3.55 1.66
CA VAL A 126 -13.40 -3.81 1.95
C VAL A 126 -13.94 -4.92 1.05
N ARG A 127 -13.60 -4.92 -0.24
CA ARG A 127 -14.10 -5.89 -1.21
C ARG A 127 -13.56 -7.30 -0.98
N TYR A 128 -12.31 -7.43 -0.55
CA TYR A 128 -11.64 -8.71 -0.31
C TYR A 128 -11.52 -9.06 1.18
N HIS A 129 -12.17 -8.29 2.05
CA HIS A 129 -12.23 -8.50 3.50
C HIS A 129 -10.85 -8.58 4.17
N GLN A 130 -9.88 -7.84 3.65
CA GLN A 130 -8.53 -7.80 4.23
C GLN A 130 -8.54 -7.00 5.53
N GLU A 131 -7.68 -7.43 6.46
CA GLU A 131 -7.41 -6.65 7.68
C GLU A 131 -6.76 -5.32 7.33
N SER A 132 -5.80 -5.34 6.39
CA SER A 132 -5.19 -4.13 5.88
C SER A 132 -4.64 -4.30 4.46
N VAL A 133 -4.55 -3.19 3.72
CA VAL A 133 -3.80 -3.09 2.46
C VAL A 133 -2.60 -2.17 2.67
N LEU A 134 -1.43 -2.62 2.23
CA LEU A 134 -0.20 -1.84 2.29
C LEU A 134 -0.08 -0.94 1.06
N THR A 135 0.16 0.35 1.27
CA THR A 135 0.43 1.30 0.21
C THR A 135 1.81 1.93 0.37
N PHE A 136 2.40 2.36 -0.74
CA PHE A 136 3.65 3.09 -0.75
C PHE A 136 3.64 4.19 -1.81
N GLU A 137 3.91 5.42 -1.40
CA GLU A 137 4.04 6.57 -2.31
C GLU A 137 5.46 7.15 -2.21
N PRO A 138 6.28 7.10 -3.28
CA PRO A 138 7.60 7.74 -3.29
C PRO A 138 7.51 9.24 -3.00
N ARG A 139 8.32 9.71 -2.05
CA ARG A 139 8.34 11.12 -1.62
C ARG A 139 9.72 11.75 -1.82
N PRO A 140 9.77 13.04 -2.22
CA PRO A 140 11.03 13.75 -2.33
C PRO A 140 11.72 13.88 -0.96
N ALA A 141 13.03 14.13 -0.99
CA ALA A 141 13.77 14.38 0.24
C ALA A 141 13.29 15.65 0.94
N GLY A 142 13.08 15.56 2.26
CA GLY A 142 12.61 16.69 3.09
C GLY A 142 11.08 16.81 3.18
N ASP A 143 10.32 15.97 2.47
CA ASP A 143 8.87 15.88 2.64
C ASP A 143 8.53 15.37 4.07
N PRO A 144 7.70 16.09 4.84
CA PRO A 144 7.32 15.68 6.19
C PRO A 144 6.48 14.40 6.24
N ALA A 145 5.80 14.01 5.15
CA ALA A 145 5.03 12.78 5.07
C ALA A 145 5.92 11.53 4.87
N ARG A 146 7.20 11.73 4.53
CA ARG A 146 8.14 10.65 4.26
C ARG A 146 8.48 9.88 5.55
N ASN A 147 7.81 8.74 5.75
CA ASN A 147 7.90 7.91 6.96
C ASN A 147 8.48 6.51 6.70
N ALA A 148 8.78 6.16 5.44
CA ALA A 148 9.11 4.79 5.07
C ALA A 148 10.14 4.70 3.94
N PHE A 149 10.58 3.48 3.70
CA PHE A 149 11.38 3.12 2.54
C PHE A 149 11.01 1.74 2.03
N ILE A 150 11.28 1.52 0.75
CA ILE A 150 11.22 0.21 0.10
C ILE A 150 12.64 -0.17 -0.35
N VAL A 151 12.97 -1.45 -0.18
CA VAL A 151 14.23 -2.03 -0.65
C VAL A 151 13.95 -3.34 -1.39
N GLU A 152 14.58 -3.48 -2.54
CA GLU A 152 14.53 -4.68 -3.37
C GLU A 152 15.85 -5.45 -3.25
N VAL A 153 15.75 -6.75 -2.99
CA VAL A 153 16.88 -7.62 -2.68
C VAL A 153 16.79 -8.93 -3.45
N PRO A 154 17.66 -9.15 -4.46
CA PRO A 154 17.64 -10.37 -5.25
C PRO A 154 18.20 -11.58 -4.47
N GLY A 155 17.82 -12.79 -4.91
CA GLY A 155 18.36 -14.05 -4.41
C GLY A 155 17.77 -14.50 -3.07
N VAL A 156 16.57 -14.03 -2.73
CA VAL A 156 15.84 -14.43 -1.52
C VAL A 156 14.62 -15.23 -1.93
N ASP A 157 14.58 -16.51 -1.52
CA ASP A 157 13.39 -17.35 -1.69
C ASP A 157 12.39 -17.17 -0.53
N ILE A 158 11.14 -17.53 -0.80
CA ILE A 158 10.00 -17.34 0.10
C ILE A 158 10.16 -18.08 1.43
N THR A 159 10.69 -19.31 1.41
CA THR A 159 10.85 -20.14 2.62
C THR A 159 11.98 -19.62 3.51
N ARG A 160 13.08 -19.17 2.91
CA ARG A 160 14.19 -18.55 3.63
C ARG A 160 13.76 -17.26 4.31
N PHE A 161 12.97 -16.43 3.63
CA PHE A 161 12.42 -15.22 4.21
C PHE A 161 11.46 -15.54 5.37
N HIS A 162 10.53 -16.48 5.17
CA HIS A 162 9.62 -16.96 6.21
C HIS A 162 10.37 -17.43 7.46
N ASP A 163 11.34 -18.33 7.31
CA ASP A 163 12.06 -18.91 8.44
C ASP A 163 12.86 -17.86 9.20
N ALA A 164 13.49 -16.92 8.48
CA ALA A 164 14.20 -15.80 9.09
C ALA A 164 13.25 -14.86 9.85
N LEU A 165 12.08 -14.55 9.26
CA LEU A 165 11.06 -13.74 9.91
C LEU A 165 10.60 -14.42 11.20
N VAL A 166 10.22 -15.71 11.15
CA VAL A 166 9.77 -16.47 12.33
C VAL A 166 10.83 -16.51 13.44
N ALA A 167 12.11 -16.62 13.07
CA ALA A 167 13.22 -16.70 14.01
C ALA A 167 13.57 -15.37 14.70
N ASP A 168 13.13 -14.22 14.17
CA ASP A 168 13.48 -12.89 14.67
C ASP A 168 12.24 -12.17 15.25
N PRO A 169 12.07 -12.12 16.58
CA PRO A 169 10.95 -11.41 17.23
C PRO A 169 10.88 -9.92 16.87
N ASP A 170 12.02 -9.23 16.76
CA ASP A 170 12.02 -7.79 16.45
C ASP A 170 11.57 -7.57 15.00
N ALA A 171 12.02 -8.43 14.07
CA ALA A 171 11.57 -8.40 12.69
C ALA A 171 10.07 -8.70 12.55
N ARG A 172 9.55 -9.70 13.26
CA ARG A 172 8.10 -10.01 13.26
C ARG A 172 7.26 -8.82 13.66
N THR A 173 7.64 -8.15 14.75
CA THR A 173 6.86 -7.04 15.29
C THR A 173 7.00 -5.76 14.47
N ARG A 174 8.18 -5.48 13.92
CA ARG A 174 8.46 -4.17 13.30
C ARG A 174 8.41 -4.20 11.78
N LEU A 175 8.89 -5.27 11.15
CA LEU A 175 8.84 -5.42 9.69
C LEU A 175 7.52 -6.04 9.25
N GLY A 176 6.95 -6.96 10.05
CA GLY A 176 5.63 -7.57 9.82
C GLY A 176 5.59 -8.58 8.67
N GLY A 177 6.34 -8.37 7.60
CA GLY A 177 6.35 -9.24 6.44
C GLY A 177 7.11 -8.68 5.26
N GLY A 178 6.87 -9.27 4.09
CA GLY A 178 7.50 -8.88 2.82
C GLY A 178 6.94 -9.68 1.65
N SER A 179 7.30 -9.26 0.45
CA SER A 179 6.80 -9.83 -0.80
C SER A 179 7.96 -10.31 -1.65
N ILE A 180 7.88 -11.53 -2.18
CA ILE A 180 8.93 -12.12 -3.01
C ILE A 180 8.41 -12.27 -4.44
N THR A 181 9.08 -11.65 -5.41
CA THR A 181 8.73 -11.80 -6.83
C THR A 181 9.08 -13.21 -7.36
N GLU A 182 8.53 -13.57 -8.52
CA GLU A 182 8.84 -14.85 -9.18
C GLU A 182 10.34 -15.02 -9.52
N ASN A 183 11.08 -13.91 -9.67
CA ASN A 183 12.53 -13.94 -9.92
C ASN A 183 13.37 -13.92 -8.63
N HIS A 184 12.77 -14.26 -7.47
CA HIS A 184 13.40 -14.31 -6.16
C HIS A 184 13.97 -12.98 -5.68
N THR A 185 13.27 -11.88 -5.97
CA THR A 185 13.57 -10.56 -5.40
C THR A 185 12.62 -10.29 -4.24
N LEU A 186 13.18 -10.16 -3.04
CA LEU A 186 12.44 -9.69 -1.88
C LEU A 186 12.23 -8.19 -2.00
N ILE A 187 10.97 -7.78 -1.93
CA ILE A 187 10.49 -6.43 -1.76
C ILE A 187 10.12 -6.26 -0.30
N LEU A 188 10.79 -5.35 0.40
CA LEU A 188 10.50 -5.04 1.80
C LEU A 188 10.17 -3.55 1.92
N VAL A 189 8.96 -3.25 2.37
CA VAL A 189 8.53 -1.89 2.73
C VAL A 189 8.55 -1.76 4.26
N ALA A 190 9.32 -0.83 4.78
CA ALA A 190 9.53 -0.69 6.23
C ALA A 190 9.47 0.78 6.69
N ASP A 191 9.23 0.98 7.99
CA ASP A 191 9.32 2.31 8.61
C ASP A 191 10.76 2.85 8.53
N LEU A 192 10.91 4.15 8.33
CA LEU A 192 12.21 4.81 8.27
C LEU A 192 13.03 4.60 9.57
N ALA A 193 12.36 4.50 10.72
CA ALA A 193 12.99 4.19 12.00
C ALA A 193 13.56 2.76 12.06
N ASP A 194 13.11 1.87 11.18
CA ASP A 194 13.52 0.47 11.11
C ASP A 194 14.69 0.21 10.16
N LEU A 195 15.25 1.23 9.51
CA LEU A 195 16.34 1.05 8.54
C LEU A 195 17.53 0.25 9.09
N GLY A 196 17.89 0.48 10.35
CA GLY A 196 18.93 -0.29 11.03
C GLY A 196 18.55 -1.75 11.28
N LEU A 197 17.29 -2.02 11.62
CA LEU A 197 16.76 -3.37 11.79
C LEU A 197 16.71 -4.10 10.45
N THR A 198 16.10 -3.50 9.43
CA THR A 198 16.01 -4.04 8.07
C THR A 198 17.38 -4.41 7.52
N ARG A 199 18.39 -3.53 7.65
CA ARG A 199 19.74 -3.84 7.19
C ARG A 199 20.32 -5.07 7.89
N ARG A 200 20.17 -5.19 9.22
CA ARG A 200 20.66 -6.35 9.98
C ARG A 200 19.92 -7.62 9.57
N PHE A 201 18.61 -7.56 9.46
CA PHE A 201 17.75 -8.68 9.06
C PHE A 201 18.14 -9.20 7.67
N LEU A 202 18.25 -8.31 6.68
CA LEU A 202 18.66 -8.66 5.31
C LEU A 202 20.10 -9.20 5.26
N THR A 203 21.03 -8.61 6.02
CA THR A 203 22.40 -9.13 6.13
C THR A 203 22.42 -10.54 6.75
N GLY A 204 21.56 -10.80 7.75
CA GLY A 204 21.37 -12.14 8.34
C GLY A 204 20.79 -13.15 7.36
N LEU A 205 19.93 -12.69 6.45
CA LEU A 205 19.49 -13.41 5.25
C LEU A 205 20.58 -13.55 4.18
N GLY A 206 21.84 -13.20 4.46
CA GLY A 206 22.94 -13.27 3.50
C GLY A 206 22.75 -12.41 2.25
N ALA A 207 21.84 -11.44 2.30
CA ALA A 207 21.63 -10.49 1.21
C ALA A 207 22.74 -9.44 1.17
N ASN A 208 23.02 -8.95 -0.04
CA ASN A 208 23.89 -7.80 -0.20
C ASN A 208 23.08 -6.51 -0.06
N TRP A 209 23.33 -5.78 1.02
CA TRP A 209 22.70 -4.47 1.24
C TRP A 209 23.33 -3.41 0.33
N ASP A 210 22.53 -2.87 -0.59
CA ASP A 210 22.90 -1.72 -1.42
C ASP A 210 22.03 -0.51 -1.05
N PRO A 211 22.58 0.54 -0.42
CA PRO A 211 21.79 1.72 -0.09
C PRO A 211 21.29 2.50 -1.31
N ASN A 212 21.85 2.25 -2.51
CA ASN A 212 21.44 2.94 -3.74
C ASN A 212 20.14 2.39 -4.34
N THR A 213 19.68 1.21 -3.91
CA THR A 213 18.40 0.64 -4.35
C THR A 213 17.21 1.08 -3.50
N ILE A 214 17.47 1.83 -2.41
CA ILE A 214 16.44 2.26 -1.47
C ILE A 214 15.64 3.41 -2.09
N ARG A 215 14.33 3.25 -2.15
CA ARG A 215 13.39 4.35 -2.47
C ARG A 215 12.69 4.77 -1.19
N TYR A 216 12.62 6.07 -0.95
CA TYR A 216 11.98 6.62 0.24
C TYR A 216 10.61 7.18 -0.10
N GLY A 217 9.68 7.06 0.85
CA GLY A 217 8.30 7.41 0.60
C GLY A 217 7.46 7.49 1.86
N GLU A 218 6.17 7.60 1.63
CA GLU A 218 5.12 7.44 2.62
C GLU A 218 4.56 6.02 2.50
N ARG A 219 4.40 5.35 3.63
CA ARG A 219 3.73 4.05 3.75
C ARG A 219 2.50 4.21 4.62
N GLU A 220 1.43 3.54 4.22
CA GLU A 220 0.22 3.38 5.01
C GLU A 220 -0.21 1.90 5.03
N PHE A 221 -0.71 1.44 6.17
CA PHE A 221 -1.55 0.24 6.23
C PHE A 221 -3.00 0.70 6.38
N VAL A 222 -3.77 0.65 5.29
CA VAL A 222 -5.18 1.05 5.28
C VAL A 222 -5.99 -0.06 5.92
N GLY A 223 -6.72 0.22 7.00
CA GLY A 223 -7.41 -0.75 7.87
C GLY A 223 -8.87 -0.43 8.18
#